data_AF-A0A5C0ZDP4-F1
#
_entry.id   AF-A0A5C0ZDP4-F1
#
_cell.length_a   1.000
_cell.length_b   1.000
_cell.length_c   1.000
_cell.angle_alpha   90.00
_cell.angle_beta   90.00
_cell.angle_gamma   90.00
#
_symmetry.space_group_name_H-M   'P 1'
#
loop_
_entity.id
_entity.type
_entity.pdbx_description
1 polymer ?
#
loop_
_entity_poly.entity_id
_entity_poly.type
_entity_poly.pdbx_seq_one_letter_code
_entity_poly.pdbx_strand_id
1 'polypeptide(L)'
;MKAKLNLTIDEQLLAQVKAYATQKHSSVSELVESYFRTFIVKKPPEKGIVQLIESLPKPEIQDQADLAKDYFEDNADKYGF
;
A
#
# COMPACT_ATOMS: atom_id res chain seq x y z
N MET A 1 -11.64 23.90 9.66
CA MET A 1 -10.95 25.00 10.37
C MET A 1 -9.45 24.73 10.36
N LYS A 2 -8.59 25.76 10.21
CA LYS A 2 -7.12 25.60 10.26
C LYS A 2 -6.58 26.15 11.57
N ALA A 3 -5.56 25.50 12.13
CA ALA A 3 -4.83 25.93 13.32
C ALA A 3 -3.42 26.41 12.95
N LYS A 4 -2.82 27.30 13.76
CA LYS A 4 -1.44 27.79 13.57
C LYS A 4 -0.46 26.89 14.33
N LEU A 5 0.66 26.57 13.69
CA LEU A 5 1.78 25.82 14.26
C LEU A 5 3.04 26.69 14.17
N ASN A 6 3.72 26.90 15.30
CA ASN A 6 5.02 27.58 15.35
C ASN A 6 6.11 26.54 15.59
N LEU A 7 7.17 26.57 14.79
CA LEU A 7 8.30 25.64 14.86
C LEU A 7 9.61 26.43 14.86
N THR A 8 10.57 25.97 15.65
CA THR A 8 11.97 26.42 15.56
C THR A 8 12.72 25.41 14.70
N ILE A 9 13.42 25.90 13.68
CA ILE A 9 14.20 25.09 12.74
C ILE A 9 15.46 25.86 12.35
N ASP A 10 16.49 25.14 11.93
CA ASP A 10 17.69 25.74 11.36
C ASP A 10 17.35 26.67 10.17
N GLU A 11 18.02 27.82 10.13
CA GLU A 11 17.76 28.87 9.15
C GLU A 11 18.16 28.44 7.73
N GLN A 12 19.32 27.78 7.59
CA GLN A 12 19.79 27.31 6.29
C GLN A 12 18.88 26.21 5.74
N LEU A 13 18.44 25.31 6.60
CA LEU A 13 17.46 24.29 6.26
C LEU A 13 16.13 24.92 5.81
N LEU A 14 15.62 25.93 6.53
CA LEU A 14 14.39 26.62 6.14
C LEU A 14 14.51 27.27 4.76
N ALA A 15 15.66 27.88 4.45
CA ALA A 15 15.91 28.48 3.14
C ALA A 15 15.87 27.42 2.02
N GLN A 16 16.52 26.27 2.22
CA GLN A 16 16.52 25.16 1.26
C GLN A 16 15.11 24.60 1.04
N VAL A 17 14.34 24.40 2.12
CA VAL A 17 12.97 23.89 2.04
C VAL A 17 12.05 24.86 1.32
N LYS A 18 12.20 26.18 1.53
CA LYS A 18 11.43 27.20 0.79
C LYS A 18 11.73 27.18 -0.71
N ALA A 19 13.00 27.04 -1.09
CA ALA A 19 13.40 26.92 -2.49
C ALA A 19 12.78 25.65 -3.12
N TYR A 20 12.86 24.51 -2.41
CA TYR A 20 12.24 23.27 -2.83
C TYR A 20 10.72 23.38 -3.00
N ALA A 21 10.02 23.98 -2.02
CA ALA A 21 8.58 24.19 -2.09
C ALA A 21 8.18 25.03 -3.30
N THR A 22 8.94 26.11 -3.58
CA THR A 22 8.72 26.98 -4.74
C THR A 22 8.89 26.23 -6.06
N GLN A 23 9.96 25.41 -6.18
CA GLN A 23 10.19 24.57 -7.35
C GLN A 23 9.06 23.56 -7.59
N LYS A 24 8.43 23.08 -6.52
CA LYS A 24 7.30 22.14 -6.56
C LYS A 24 5.93 22.83 -6.63
N HIS A 25 5.89 24.15 -6.79
CA HIS A 25 4.64 24.95 -6.76
C HIS A 25 3.77 24.68 -5.52
N SER A 26 4.41 24.50 -4.36
CA SER A 26 3.75 24.23 -3.08
C SER A 26 4.27 25.18 -1.99
N SER A 27 3.80 25.02 -0.76
CA SER A 27 4.21 25.82 0.40
C SER A 27 4.83 24.96 1.49
N VAL A 28 5.67 25.57 2.34
CA VAL A 28 6.27 24.86 3.49
C VAL A 28 5.18 24.31 4.41
N SER A 29 4.11 25.06 4.65
CA SER A 29 2.98 24.60 5.46
C SER A 29 2.30 23.37 4.88
N GLU A 30 2.15 23.31 3.56
CA GLU A 30 1.55 22.17 2.86
C GLU A 30 2.47 20.94 2.88
N LEU A 31 3.78 21.14 2.73
CA LEU A 31 4.76 20.05 2.88
C LEU A 31 4.71 19.45 4.28
N VAL A 32 4.68 20.29 5.31
CA VAL A 32 4.60 19.84 6.72
C VAL A 32 3.27 19.15 7.00
N GLU A 33 2.15 19.73 6.55
CA GLU A 33 0.83 19.13 6.71
C GLU A 33 0.75 17.76 6.01
N SER A 34 1.29 17.65 4.79
CA SER A 34 1.35 16.41 4.03
C SER A 34 2.22 15.36 4.74
N TYR A 35 3.39 15.76 5.23
CA TYR A 35 4.26 14.90 6.03
C TYR A 35 3.54 14.37 7.29
N PHE A 36 2.84 15.23 8.04
CA PHE A 36 2.06 14.79 9.20
C PHE A 36 0.98 13.78 8.85
N ARG A 37 0.34 13.92 7.69
CA ARG A 37 -0.66 12.95 7.21
C ARG A 37 -0.03 11.57 6.97
N THR A 38 1.24 11.48 6.56
CA THR A 38 1.87 10.18 6.24
C THR A 38 1.89 9.19 7.40
N PHE A 39 1.99 9.66 8.65
CA PHE A 39 2.03 8.79 9.83
C PHE A 39 0.73 8.81 10.66
N ILE A 40 -0.12 9.84 10.51
CA ILE A 40 -1.44 9.88 11.18
C ILE A 40 -2.47 9.06 10.42
N VAL A 41 -2.42 9.08 9.09
CA VAL A 41 -3.23 8.18 8.28
C VAL A 41 -2.62 6.80 8.45
N LYS A 42 -3.13 6.03 9.43
CA LYS A 42 -2.91 4.59 9.50
C LYS A 42 -3.30 4.06 8.13
N LYS A 43 -2.32 3.83 7.25
CA LYS A 43 -2.54 2.90 6.15
C LYS A 43 -3.10 1.65 6.83
N PRO A 44 -4.25 1.10 6.38
CA PRO A 44 -4.57 -0.27 6.79
C PRO A 44 -3.28 -1.06 6.55
N PRO A 45 -2.82 -1.86 7.52
CA PRO A 45 -1.59 -2.63 7.33
C PRO A 45 -1.74 -3.27 5.95
N GLU A 46 -0.83 -2.92 5.03
CA GLU A 46 -0.83 -3.55 3.72
C GLU A 46 -0.79 -5.03 4.06
N LYS A 47 -1.89 -5.74 3.78
CA LYS A 47 -1.99 -7.15 4.12
C LYS A 47 -0.79 -7.77 3.43
N GLY A 48 0.20 -8.19 4.22
CA GLY A 48 1.39 -8.81 3.67
C GLY A 48 0.94 -9.98 2.78
N ILE A 49 1.76 -10.37 1.82
CA ILE A 49 1.38 -11.44 0.87
C ILE A 49 0.87 -12.70 1.59
N VAL A 50 1.40 -12.98 2.79
CA VAL A 50 0.92 -14.04 3.71
C VAL A 50 -0.53 -13.83 4.15
N GLN A 51 -0.88 -12.65 4.65
CA GLN A 51 -2.25 -12.33 5.10
C GLN A 51 -3.25 -12.29 3.94
N LEU A 52 -2.78 -11.96 2.73
CA LEU A 52 -3.59 -12.07 1.52
C LEU A 52 -3.90 -13.53 1.21
N ILE A 53 -2.87 -14.40 1.20
CA ILE A 53 -3.02 -15.85 0.97
C ILE A 53 -3.95 -16.48 2.01
N GLU A 54 -3.79 -16.14 3.28
CA GLU A 54 -4.66 -16.64 4.37
C GLU A 54 -6.12 -16.17 4.25
N SER A 55 -6.34 -15.02 3.61
CA SER A 55 -7.70 -14.48 3.39
C SER A 55 -8.42 -15.05 2.17
N LEU A 56 -7.73 -15.85 1.34
CA LEU A 56 -8.37 -16.49 0.20
C LEU A 56 -9.35 -17.57 0.68
N PRO A 57 -10.54 -17.68 0.05
CA PRO A 57 -11.47 -18.74 0.38
C PRO A 57 -10.80 -20.09 0.15
N LYS A 58 -10.94 -21.00 1.13
CA LYS A 58 -10.48 -22.37 0.94
C LYS A 58 -11.29 -23.01 -0.19
N PRO A 59 -10.66 -23.62 -1.19
CA PRO A 59 -11.38 -24.34 -2.22
C PRO A 59 -12.11 -25.54 -1.60
N GLU A 60 -13.31 -25.81 -2.07
CA GLU A 60 -14.06 -27.02 -1.71
C GLU A 60 -13.43 -28.21 -2.44
N ILE A 61 -12.46 -28.85 -1.77
CA ILE A 61 -11.80 -30.07 -2.27
C ILE A 61 -12.34 -31.26 -1.47
N GLN A 62 -12.64 -32.37 -2.16
CA GLN A 62 -12.98 -33.62 -1.49
C GLN A 62 -11.70 -34.21 -0.87
N ASP A 63 -11.71 -34.53 0.42
CA ASP A 63 -10.53 -34.96 1.21
C ASP A 63 -9.80 -36.21 0.67
N GLN A 64 -10.38 -36.92 -0.29
CA GLN A 64 -9.85 -38.16 -0.88
C GLN A 64 -9.73 -38.10 -2.41
N ALA A 65 -9.84 -36.92 -3.02
CA ALA A 65 -9.72 -36.76 -4.46
C ALA A 65 -8.26 -36.88 -4.94
N ASP A 66 -8.06 -37.60 -6.04
CA ASP A 66 -6.80 -37.58 -6.78
C ASP A 66 -6.75 -36.30 -7.62
N LEU A 67 -6.28 -35.22 -6.99
CA LEU A 67 -6.20 -33.89 -7.59
C LEU A 67 -5.39 -33.84 -8.89
N ALA A 68 -4.43 -34.75 -9.06
CA ALA A 68 -3.65 -34.83 -10.29
C ALA A 68 -4.53 -35.38 -11.41
N LYS A 69 -5.23 -36.48 -11.15
CA LYS A 69 -6.17 -37.07 -12.11
C LYS A 69 -7.28 -36.08 -12.48
N ASP A 70 -7.93 -35.47 -11.49
CA ASP A 70 -9.02 -34.50 -11.71
C ASP A 70 -8.55 -33.30 -12.56
N TYR A 71 -7.33 -32.79 -12.30
CA TYR A 71 -6.74 -31.72 -13.10
C TYR A 71 -6.59 -32.12 -14.58
N PHE A 72 -6.12 -33.33 -14.87
CA PHE A 72 -5.94 -33.78 -16.25
C PHE A 72 -7.28 -34.06 -16.93
N GLU A 73 -8.26 -34.63 -16.22
CA GLU A 73 -9.61 -34.87 -16.75
C GLU A 73 -10.32 -33.54 -17.08
N ASP A 74 -10.28 -32.55 -16.18
CA ASP A 74 -10.90 -31.22 -16.40
C ASP A 74 -10.24 -30.43 -17.54
N ASN A 75 -8.95 -30.68 -17.81
CA ASN A 75 -8.18 -29.97 -18.82
C ASN A 75 -8.04 -30.76 -20.14
N ALA A 76 -8.52 -32.00 -20.19
CA ALA A 76 -8.47 -32.86 -21.38
C ALA A 76 -9.21 -32.21 -22.57
N ASP A 77 -10.40 -31.67 -22.32
CA ASP A 77 -11.20 -30.97 -23.35
C ASP A 77 -10.50 -29.72 -23.90
N LYS A 78 -9.64 -29.08 -23.10
CA LYS A 78 -8.99 -27.81 -23.45
C LYS A 78 -7.64 -27.99 -24.14
N TYR A 79 -6.89 -29.03 -23.78
CA TYR A 79 -5.52 -29.25 -24.27
C TYR A 79 -5.33 -30.55 -25.07
N GLY A 80 -6.38 -31.38 -25.20
CA GLY A 80 -6.41 -32.52 -26.12
C GLY A 80 -5.51 -33.69 -25.71
N PHE A 81 -5.37 -33.95 -24.40
CA PHE A 81 -4.69 -35.13 -23.88
C PHE A 81 -5.62 -36.35 -23.84
#